data_AF-A0A3D2TTI1-F1
#
_entry.id   AF-A0A3D2TTI1-F1
#
_cell.length_a   1.000
_cell.length_b   1.000
_cell.length_c   1.000
_cell.angle_alpha   90.00
_cell.angle_beta   90.00
_cell.angle_gamma   90.00
#
_symmetry.space_group_name_H-M   'P 1'
#
loop_
_entity.id
_entity.type
_entity.pdbx_description
1 polymer ?
#
loop_
_entity_poly.entity_id
_entity_poly.type
_entity_poly.pdbx_seq_one_letter_code
_entity_poly.pdbx_strand_id
1 'polypeptide(L)'
;MNKAEILRYMRTNSKTTDEKILALVDKAMDTIEQTAVPKTLYRIFDCTVTDDCLIIGDFRFESTRLAQNLKGCSRVVVFGATLGVAVDRVIKVSASTDIADAMALQAAAASKIEEVCDGLEEQIKAEHSVSLRQRYSPGYFDLDISNQKKVFSLLELTKRIGLMLTDTCEMVPTKSVTAFIGID
;
A
#
# COMPACT_ATOMS: atom_id res chain seq x y z
N MET A 1 -12.74 6.70 -0.43
CA MET A 1 -12.69 5.47 -1.24
C MET A 1 -13.42 5.74 -2.54
N ASN A 2 -13.11 5.05 -3.63
CA ASN A 2 -13.75 5.29 -4.93
C ASN A 2 -14.65 4.11 -5.31
N LYS A 3 -15.96 4.35 -5.40
CA LYS A 3 -16.96 3.32 -5.73
C LYS A 3 -16.69 2.63 -7.08
N ALA A 4 -16.25 3.37 -8.10
CA ALA A 4 -15.93 2.80 -9.40
C ALA A 4 -14.71 1.85 -9.35
N GLU A 5 -13.70 2.18 -8.56
CA GLU A 5 -12.55 1.30 -8.30
C GLU A 5 -12.96 0.04 -7.51
N ILE A 6 -13.82 0.19 -6.51
CA ILE A 6 -14.35 -0.96 -5.74
C ILE A 6 -15.10 -1.92 -6.66
N LEU A 7 -16.00 -1.41 -7.52
CA LEU A 7 -16.71 -2.21 -8.51
C LEU A 7 -15.74 -2.92 -9.47
N ARG A 8 -14.66 -2.24 -9.89
CA ARG A 8 -13.60 -2.83 -10.73
C ARG A 8 -12.88 -3.96 -10.00
N TYR A 9 -12.52 -3.79 -8.73
CA TYR A 9 -11.90 -4.84 -7.90
C TYR A 9 -12.85 -6.03 -7.66
N MET A 10 -14.16 -5.79 -7.57
CA MET A 10 -15.20 -6.81 -7.57
C MET A 10 -15.43 -7.48 -8.94
N ARG A 11 -14.65 -7.11 -9.97
CA ARG A 11 -14.79 -7.59 -11.36
C ARG A 11 -16.18 -7.35 -11.95
N THR A 12 -16.80 -6.24 -11.54
CA THR A 12 -18.11 -5.80 -12.01
C THR A 12 -17.97 -4.55 -12.89
N ASN A 13 -18.97 -4.26 -13.72
CA ASN A 13 -19.01 -3.02 -14.49
C ASN A 13 -19.01 -1.81 -13.54
N SER A 14 -18.01 -0.93 -13.68
CA SER A 14 -17.87 0.28 -12.86
C SER A 14 -18.98 1.31 -13.06
N LYS A 15 -19.83 1.13 -14.08
CA LYS A 15 -21.03 1.93 -14.38
C LYS A 15 -22.33 1.16 -14.14
N THR A 16 -22.31 0.09 -13.34
CA THR A 16 -23.52 -0.66 -13.02
C THR A 16 -24.56 0.24 -12.34
N THR A 17 -25.84 0.00 -12.65
CA THR A 17 -27.00 0.63 -11.99
C THR A 17 -27.77 -0.38 -11.13
N ASP A 18 -27.23 -1.59 -10.91
CA ASP A 18 -27.85 -2.60 -10.06
C ASP A 18 -27.84 -2.14 -8.60
N GLU A 19 -29.02 -1.82 -8.07
CA GLU A 19 -29.20 -1.29 -6.72
C GLU A 19 -28.67 -2.24 -5.64
N LYS A 20 -28.75 -3.56 -5.84
CA LYS A 20 -28.26 -4.54 -4.85
C LYS A 20 -26.74 -4.52 -4.77
N ILE A 21 -26.07 -4.43 -5.92
CA ILE A 21 -24.61 -4.33 -5.98
C ILE A 21 -24.15 -3.00 -5.37
N LEU A 22 -24.83 -1.90 -5.71
CA LEU A 22 -24.49 -0.59 -5.18
C LEU A 22 -24.67 -0.52 -3.66
N ALA A 23 -25.78 -1.06 -3.13
CA ALA A 23 -26.01 -1.15 -1.70
C ALA A 23 -24.97 -2.03 -0.98
N LEU A 24 -24.54 -3.12 -1.61
CA LEU A 24 -23.47 -3.98 -1.09
C LEU A 24 -22.14 -3.22 -0.99
N VAL A 25 -21.80 -2.45 -2.03
CA VAL A 25 -20.59 -1.61 -2.03
C VAL A 25 -20.66 -0.52 -0.96
N ASP A 26 -21.81 0.17 -0.83
CA ASP A 26 -22.00 1.21 0.19
C ASP A 26 -21.83 0.65 1.60
N LYS A 27 -22.50 -0.48 1.89
CA LYS A 27 -22.34 -1.18 3.17
C LYS A 27 -20.88 -1.56 3.44
N ALA A 28 -20.16 -2.07 2.44
CA ALA A 28 -18.76 -2.44 2.58
C ALA A 28 -17.87 -1.22 2.84
N MET A 29 -18.09 -0.10 2.13
CA MET A 29 -17.39 1.16 2.36
C MET A 29 -17.60 1.65 3.80
N ASP A 30 -18.84 1.72 4.27
CA ASP A 30 -19.16 2.16 5.63
C ASP A 30 -18.49 1.27 6.68
N THR A 31 -18.53 -0.05 6.47
CA THR A 31 -17.89 -1.02 7.35
C THR A 31 -16.38 -0.81 7.43
N ILE A 32 -15.72 -0.63 6.28
CA ILE A 32 -14.27 -0.38 6.23
C ILE A 32 -13.91 0.96 6.88
N GLU A 33 -14.69 2.02 6.65
CA GLU A 33 -14.45 3.34 7.26
C GLU A 33 -14.51 3.29 8.79
N GLN A 34 -15.45 2.53 9.35
CA GLN A 34 -15.61 2.37 10.80
C GLN A 34 -14.60 1.40 11.42
N THR A 35 -14.07 0.45 10.62
CA THR A 35 -13.18 -0.62 11.11
C THR A 35 -11.70 -0.27 10.99
N ALA A 36 -11.34 0.45 9.91
CA ALA A 36 -9.94 0.76 9.63
C ALA A 36 -9.35 1.66 10.71
N VAL A 37 -8.14 1.33 11.15
CA VAL A 37 -7.33 2.18 12.03
C VAL A 37 -6.01 2.41 11.32
N PRO A 38 -5.97 3.34 10.34
CA PRO A 38 -4.80 3.51 9.50
C PRO A 38 -3.58 3.91 10.32
N LYS A 39 -2.44 3.31 10.01
CA LYS A 39 -1.13 3.72 10.51
C LYS A 39 -0.17 3.85 9.34
N THR A 40 0.55 4.95 9.30
CA THR A 40 1.57 5.23 8.29
C THR A 40 2.88 5.60 8.95
N LEU A 41 3.98 5.30 8.27
CA LEU A 41 5.30 5.79 8.61
C LEU A 41 6.08 5.98 7.32
N TYR A 42 6.68 7.16 7.16
CA TYR A 42 7.60 7.44 6.08
C TYR A 42 8.91 8.00 6.63
N ARG A 43 9.98 7.86 5.85
CA ARG A 43 11.24 8.59 6.02
C ARG A 43 11.81 8.94 4.66
N ILE A 44 12.53 10.05 4.61
CA ILE A 44 13.30 10.46 3.43
C ILE A 44 14.77 10.11 3.69
N PHE A 45 15.40 9.52 2.70
CA PHE A 45 16.82 9.17 2.74
C PHE A 45 17.55 9.75 1.54
N ASP A 46 18.81 10.11 1.73
CA ASP A 46 19.74 10.24 0.61
C ASP A 46 19.93 8.86 -0.04
N CYS A 47 20.02 8.84 -1.36
CA CYS A 47 20.19 7.61 -2.11
C CYS A 47 21.12 7.76 -3.30
N THR A 48 21.73 6.64 -3.70
CA THR A 48 22.42 6.52 -4.99
C THR A 48 21.64 5.55 -5.87
N VAL A 49 21.31 5.99 -7.08
CA VAL A 49 20.63 5.16 -8.08
C VAL A 49 21.62 4.81 -9.18
N THR A 50 21.95 3.53 -9.31
CA THR A 50 22.75 3.00 -10.44
C THR A 50 21.81 2.58 -11.58
N ASP A 51 22.32 1.92 -12.63
CA ASP A 51 21.48 1.44 -13.72
C ASP A 51 20.52 0.30 -13.32
N ASP A 52 20.82 -0.40 -12.23
CA ASP A 52 20.18 -1.65 -11.81
C ASP A 52 19.89 -1.74 -10.30
N CYS A 53 20.19 -0.69 -9.53
CA CYS A 53 20.10 -0.75 -8.08
C CYS A 53 19.77 0.62 -7.45
N LEU A 54 18.95 0.57 -6.40
CA LEU A 54 18.80 1.67 -5.44
C LEU A 54 19.64 1.38 -4.19
N ILE A 55 20.46 2.34 -3.77
CA ILE A 55 21.32 2.23 -2.58
C ILE A 55 20.90 3.30 -1.56
N ILE A 56 20.60 2.86 -0.33
CA ILE A 56 20.24 3.72 0.82
C ILE A 56 21.12 3.31 1.99
N GLY A 57 22.16 4.10 2.29
CA GLY A 57 23.21 3.68 3.23
C GLY A 57 23.80 2.32 2.84
N ASP A 58 23.78 1.35 3.75
CA ASP A 58 24.26 -0.02 3.51
C ASP A 58 23.22 -0.94 2.83
N PHE A 59 22.00 -0.45 2.59
CA PHE A 59 20.93 -1.23 1.98
C PHE A 59 20.97 -1.10 0.46
N ARG A 60 21.05 -2.25 -0.22
CA ARG A 60 21.02 -2.35 -1.69
C ARG A 60 19.73 -3.02 -2.15
N PHE A 61 19.05 -2.44 -3.12
CA PHE A 61 17.82 -2.95 -3.72
C PHE A 61 18.04 -3.16 -5.22
N GLU A 62 18.36 -4.39 -5.58
CA GLU A 62 18.61 -4.79 -6.97
C GLU A 62 17.28 -4.88 -7.73
N SER A 63 17.10 -3.99 -8.71
CA SER A 63 15.96 -3.91 -9.61
C SER A 63 16.23 -2.85 -10.66
N THR A 64 16.28 -3.26 -11.92
CA THR A 64 16.43 -2.37 -13.06
C THR A 64 15.21 -1.48 -13.24
N ARG A 65 14.00 -1.99 -12.96
CA ARG A 65 12.77 -1.20 -13.05
C ARG A 65 12.66 -0.13 -11.96
N LEU A 66 13.05 -0.46 -10.73
CA LEU A 66 13.14 0.51 -9.64
C LEU A 66 14.16 1.60 -9.98
N ALA A 67 15.35 1.21 -10.42
CA ALA A 67 16.41 2.14 -10.82
C ALA A 67 15.96 3.09 -11.95
N GLN A 68 15.27 2.57 -12.97
CA GLN A 68 14.69 3.38 -14.05
C GLN A 68 13.63 4.37 -13.54
N ASN A 69 12.76 3.94 -12.63
CA ASN A 69 11.74 4.81 -12.02
C ASN A 69 12.36 5.96 -11.22
N LEU A 70 13.48 5.68 -10.54
CA LEU A 70 14.20 6.61 -9.67
C LEU A 70 15.38 7.33 -10.35
N LYS A 71 15.51 7.21 -11.68
CA LYS A 71 16.66 7.73 -12.40
C LYS A 71 16.81 9.24 -12.19
N GLY A 72 17.97 9.64 -11.67
CA GLY A 72 18.32 11.04 -11.41
C GLY A 72 17.93 11.53 -10.01
N CYS A 73 17.17 10.76 -9.23
CA CYS A 73 16.85 11.10 -7.85
C CYS A 73 18.07 10.93 -6.94
N SER A 74 18.34 11.94 -6.11
CA SER A 74 19.34 11.87 -5.02
C SER A 74 18.71 11.60 -3.65
N ARG A 75 17.38 11.65 -3.57
CA ARG A 75 16.60 11.34 -2.36
C ARG A 75 15.41 10.46 -2.69
N VAL A 76 15.03 9.63 -1.73
CA VAL A 76 13.91 8.69 -1.86
C VAL A 76 13.10 8.68 -0.56
N VAL A 77 11.78 8.71 -0.70
CA VAL A 77 10.86 8.36 0.38
C VAL A 77 10.78 6.85 0.45
N VAL A 78 10.92 6.29 1.65
CA VAL A 78 10.51 4.91 1.94
C VAL A 78 9.38 4.98 2.96
N PHE A 79 8.28 4.28 2.70
CA PHE A 79 7.15 4.28 3.62
C PHE A 79 6.52 2.89 3.80
N GLY A 80 5.77 2.76 4.90
CA GLY A 80 4.83 1.68 5.16
C GLY A 80 3.48 2.23 5.62
N ALA A 81 2.39 1.60 5.19
CA ALA A 81 1.02 1.93 5.53
C ALA A 81 0.22 0.64 5.81
N THR A 82 -0.73 0.70 6.74
CA THR A 82 -1.63 -0.43 7.03
C THR A 82 -3.00 0.06 7.48
N LEU A 83 -4.07 -0.68 7.16
CA LEU A 83 -5.42 -0.42 7.68
C LEU A 83 -5.68 -1.05 9.05
N GLY A 84 -4.76 -1.88 9.55
CA GLY A 84 -4.89 -2.56 10.84
C GLY A 84 -5.60 -3.93 10.77
N VAL A 85 -5.35 -4.75 11.79
CA VAL A 85 -5.81 -6.16 11.86
C VAL A 85 -7.33 -6.31 11.97
N ALA A 86 -8.04 -5.26 12.40
CA ALA A 86 -9.50 -5.27 12.52
C ALA A 86 -10.17 -5.47 11.14
N VAL A 87 -9.59 -4.89 10.08
CA VAL A 87 -10.08 -5.04 8.70
C VAL A 87 -9.97 -6.50 8.26
N ASP A 88 -8.82 -7.14 8.47
CA ASP A 88 -8.62 -8.56 8.16
C ASP A 88 -9.65 -9.44 8.89
N ARG A 89 -9.93 -9.13 10.16
CA ARG A 89 -10.89 -9.88 10.98
C ARG A 89 -12.31 -9.77 10.44
N VAL A 90 -12.78 -8.56 10.12
CA VAL A 90 -14.13 -8.34 9.58
C VAL A 90 -14.31 -9.06 8.25
N ILE A 91 -13.32 -8.97 7.37
CA ILE A 91 -13.36 -9.68 6.08
C ILE A 91 -13.38 -11.21 6.30
N LYS A 92 -12.56 -11.73 7.21
CA LYS A 92 -12.50 -13.17 7.51
C LYS A 92 -13.83 -13.69 8.06
N VAL A 93 -14.49 -12.93 8.94
CA VAL A 93 -15.82 -13.28 9.45
C VAL A 93 -16.83 -13.31 8.30
N SER A 94 -16.87 -12.26 7.48
CA SER A 94 -17.78 -12.17 6.34
C SER A 94 -17.58 -13.33 5.35
N ALA A 95 -16.33 -13.72 5.06
CA ALA A 95 -16.01 -14.82 4.15
C ALA A 95 -16.57 -16.19 4.58
N SER A 96 -16.91 -16.36 5.87
CA SER A 96 -17.53 -17.58 6.39
C SER A 96 -19.06 -17.61 6.27
N THR A 97 -19.70 -16.46 6.04
CA THR A 97 -21.16 -16.32 6.06
C THR A 97 -21.73 -15.77 4.76
N ASP A 98 -21.01 -14.87 4.07
CA ASP A 98 -21.44 -14.21 2.84
C ASP A 98 -20.22 -13.87 1.98
N ILE A 99 -20.03 -14.64 0.90
CA ILE A 99 -18.89 -14.48 -0.02
C ILE A 99 -18.99 -13.15 -0.80
N ALA A 100 -20.19 -12.68 -1.12
CA ALA A 100 -20.37 -11.44 -1.87
C ALA A 100 -19.99 -10.23 -1.01
N ASP A 101 -20.42 -10.22 0.25
CA ASP A 101 -20.03 -9.21 1.23
C ASP A 101 -18.53 -9.23 1.50
N ALA A 102 -17.92 -10.40 1.66
CA ALA A 102 -16.48 -10.52 1.84
C ALA A 102 -15.69 -9.97 0.64
N MET A 103 -16.16 -10.23 -0.59
CA MET A 103 -15.57 -9.69 -1.81
C MET A 103 -15.70 -8.16 -1.86
N ALA A 104 -16.85 -7.62 -1.50
CA ALA A 104 -17.07 -6.17 -1.43
C ALA A 104 -16.18 -5.51 -0.38
N LEU A 105 -16.02 -6.12 0.80
CA LEU A 105 -15.13 -5.64 1.86
C LEU A 105 -13.65 -5.70 1.43
N GLN A 106 -13.22 -6.78 0.77
CA GLN A 106 -11.87 -6.89 0.21
C GLN A 106 -11.57 -5.75 -0.80
N ALA A 107 -12.53 -5.45 -1.67
CA ALA A 107 -12.43 -4.41 -2.67
C ALA A 107 -12.46 -2.99 -2.04
N ALA A 108 -13.34 -2.76 -1.06
CA ALA A 108 -13.39 -1.51 -0.30
C ALA A 108 -12.09 -1.27 0.46
N ALA A 109 -11.55 -2.30 1.13
CA ALA A 109 -10.27 -2.20 1.83
C ALA A 109 -9.09 -1.94 0.88
N ALA A 110 -9.10 -2.54 -0.32
CA ALA A 110 -8.11 -2.22 -1.36
C ALA A 110 -8.21 -0.75 -1.80
N SER A 111 -9.42 -0.22 -2.00
CA SER A 111 -9.60 1.21 -2.30
C SER A 111 -9.17 2.11 -1.13
N LYS A 112 -9.41 1.70 0.12
CA LYS A 112 -9.07 2.50 1.30
C LYS A 112 -7.57 2.60 1.54
N ILE A 113 -6.81 1.51 1.34
CA ILE A 113 -5.35 1.57 1.52
C ILE A 113 -4.69 2.47 0.47
N GLU A 114 -5.19 2.49 -0.77
CA GLU A 114 -4.71 3.42 -1.80
C GLU A 114 -4.99 4.88 -1.41
N GLU A 115 -6.19 5.20 -0.91
CA GLU A 115 -6.52 6.54 -0.40
C GLU A 115 -5.57 6.97 0.73
N VAL A 116 -5.23 6.07 1.65
CA VAL A 116 -4.26 6.34 2.73
C VAL A 116 -2.87 6.62 2.16
N CYS A 117 -2.44 5.89 1.14
CA CYS A 117 -1.15 6.11 0.48
C CYS A 117 -1.12 7.43 -0.30
N ASP A 118 -2.19 7.74 -1.04
CA ASP A 118 -2.33 9.00 -1.78
C ASP A 118 -2.34 10.20 -0.83
N GLY A 119 -3.06 10.10 0.29
CA GLY A 119 -3.06 11.14 1.33
C GLY A 119 -1.67 11.35 1.96
N LEU A 120 -0.92 10.27 2.19
CA LEU A 120 0.45 10.35 2.69
C LEU A 120 1.38 11.03 1.67
N GLU A 121 1.23 10.74 0.38
CA GLU A 121 2.00 11.41 -0.67
C GLU A 121 1.71 12.90 -0.75
N GLU A 122 0.43 13.30 -0.73
CA GLU A 122 0.07 14.72 -0.73
C GLU A 122 0.59 15.44 0.52
N GLN A 123 0.56 14.78 1.68
CA GLN A 123 1.19 15.31 2.88
C GLN A 123 2.70 15.53 2.67
N ILE A 124 3.42 14.56 2.12
CA ILE A 124 4.88 14.66 1.90
C ILE A 124 5.21 15.76 0.88
N LYS A 125 4.46 15.84 -0.22
CA LYS A 125 4.62 16.92 -1.22
C LYS A 125 4.45 18.30 -0.59
N ALA A 126 3.41 18.48 0.22
CA ALA A 126 3.13 19.75 0.89
C ALA A 126 4.18 20.09 1.96
N GLU A 127 4.56 19.12 2.79
CA GLU A 127 5.49 19.30 3.91
C GLU A 127 6.91 19.64 3.43
N HIS A 128 7.37 18.98 2.36
CA HIS A 128 8.74 19.13 1.86
C HIS A 128 8.84 19.99 0.59
N SER A 129 7.72 20.45 0.04
CA SER A 129 7.66 21.21 -1.23
C SER A 129 8.35 20.50 -2.38
N VAL A 130 8.05 19.21 -2.57
CA VAL A 130 8.70 18.34 -3.55
C VAL A 130 7.72 17.73 -4.55
N SER A 131 8.23 17.30 -5.70
CA SER A 131 7.55 16.39 -6.62
C SER A 131 7.94 14.95 -6.33
N LEU A 132 6.97 14.04 -6.45
CA LEU A 132 7.13 12.62 -6.15
C LEU A 132 6.93 11.77 -7.42
N ARG A 133 7.77 10.76 -7.60
CA ARG A 133 7.64 9.72 -8.63
C ARG A 133 6.49 8.75 -8.31
N GLN A 134 6.24 7.78 -9.19
CA GLN A 134 5.26 6.73 -8.89
C GLN A 134 5.80 5.76 -7.82
N ARG A 135 4.91 5.26 -6.95
CA ARG A 135 5.20 4.24 -5.95
C ARG A 135 5.76 2.98 -6.59
N TYR A 136 6.80 2.42 -5.98
CA TYR A 136 7.36 1.14 -6.36
C TYR A 136 7.57 0.26 -5.13
N SER A 137 7.13 -1.00 -5.14
CA SER A 137 7.12 -1.87 -3.95
C SER A 137 7.84 -3.19 -4.18
N PRO A 138 8.49 -3.79 -3.16
CA PRO A 138 8.98 -5.16 -3.25
C PRO A 138 7.87 -6.16 -3.61
N GLY A 139 8.17 -7.10 -4.51
CA GLY A 139 7.20 -8.01 -5.11
C GLY A 139 6.64 -7.54 -6.45
N TYR A 140 6.94 -6.31 -6.88
CA TYR A 140 6.59 -5.81 -8.21
C TYR A 140 7.75 -5.94 -9.21
N PHE A 141 7.40 -6.37 -10.42
CA PHE A 141 8.31 -6.62 -11.55
C PHE A 141 9.54 -7.43 -11.15
N ASP A 142 10.74 -6.83 -11.17
CA ASP A 142 12.02 -7.47 -10.90
C ASP A 142 12.56 -7.20 -9.49
N LEU A 143 11.82 -6.49 -8.63
CA LEU A 143 12.21 -6.29 -7.25
C LEU A 143 11.67 -7.42 -6.38
N ASP A 144 12.56 -8.33 -6.00
CA ASP A 144 12.20 -9.52 -5.22
C ASP A 144 11.50 -9.15 -3.88
N ILE A 145 10.45 -9.89 -3.52
CA ILE A 145 9.64 -9.66 -2.31
C ILE A 145 10.47 -9.74 -1.02
N SER A 146 11.59 -10.48 -1.01
CA SER A 146 12.49 -10.55 0.15
C SER A 146 13.11 -9.19 0.53
N ASN A 147 13.12 -8.22 -0.40
CA ASN A 147 13.51 -6.84 -0.11
C ASN A 147 12.59 -6.15 0.91
N GLN A 148 11.40 -6.69 1.18
CA GLN A 148 10.57 -6.24 2.31
C GLN A 148 11.35 -6.26 3.64
N LYS A 149 12.22 -7.26 3.86
CA LYS A 149 13.02 -7.35 5.09
C LYS A 149 13.90 -6.12 5.29
N LYS A 150 14.48 -5.61 4.20
CA LYS A 150 15.31 -4.39 4.21
C LYS A 150 14.45 -3.15 4.51
N VAL A 151 13.27 -3.03 3.89
CA VAL A 151 12.33 -1.93 4.17
C VAL A 151 11.90 -1.90 5.64
N PHE A 152 11.57 -3.07 6.20
CA PHE A 152 11.20 -3.21 7.61
C PHE A 152 12.34 -2.82 8.55
N SER A 153 13.57 -3.17 8.21
CA SER A 153 14.76 -2.77 8.96
C SER A 153 15.01 -1.26 8.88
N LEU A 154 14.89 -0.67 7.70
CA LEU A 154 15.11 0.77 7.46
C LEU A 154 14.16 1.66 8.28
N LEU A 155 12.90 1.24 8.38
CA LEU A 155 11.84 2.03 9.00
C LEU A 155 11.46 1.56 10.41
N GLU A 156 11.95 0.41 10.87
CA GLU A 156 11.50 -0.26 12.10
C GLU A 156 9.96 -0.47 12.14
N LEU A 157 9.37 -0.90 11.01
CA LEU A 157 7.90 -0.92 10.82
C LEU A 157 7.15 -1.72 11.89
N THR A 158 7.69 -2.85 12.32
CA THR A 158 7.10 -3.68 13.38
C THR A 158 6.99 -2.95 14.70
N LYS A 159 8.04 -2.23 15.10
CA LYS A 159 8.07 -1.49 16.35
C LYS A 159 7.20 -0.23 16.30
N ARG A 160 7.18 0.46 15.17
CA ARG A 160 6.60 1.80 15.06
C ARG A 160 5.13 1.81 14.66
N ILE A 161 4.73 0.96 13.73
CA ILE A 161 3.34 0.91 13.25
C ILE A 161 2.67 -0.46 13.46
N GLY A 162 3.39 -1.45 14.00
CA GLY A 162 2.85 -2.78 14.29
C GLY A 162 2.68 -3.66 13.06
N LEU A 163 3.33 -3.31 11.95
CA LEU A 163 3.32 -4.11 10.72
C LEU A 163 4.35 -5.25 10.85
N MET A 164 3.96 -6.47 10.52
CA MET A 164 4.82 -7.65 10.61
C MET A 164 5.05 -8.28 9.23
N LEU A 165 6.14 -9.03 9.09
CA LEU A 165 6.39 -9.91 7.95
C LEU A 165 6.28 -11.36 8.38
N THR A 166 5.65 -12.17 7.53
CA THR A 166 5.75 -13.63 7.61
C THR A 166 7.11 -14.09 7.13
N ASP A 167 7.41 -15.39 7.32
CA ASP A 167 8.62 -16.01 6.78
C ASP A 167 8.68 -15.95 5.24
N THR A 168 7.51 -15.88 4.59
CA THR A 168 7.33 -15.72 3.14
C THR A 168 7.36 -14.27 2.67
N CYS A 169 7.68 -13.31 3.56
CA CYS A 169 7.73 -11.87 3.28
C CYS A 169 6.38 -11.23 2.94
N GLU A 170 5.27 -11.88 3.29
CA GLU A 170 3.94 -11.27 3.24
C GLU A 170 3.73 -10.37 4.46
N MET A 171 2.95 -9.30 4.28
CA MET A 171 2.68 -8.36 5.37
C MET A 171 1.44 -8.76 6.17
N VAL A 172 1.53 -8.59 7.49
CA VAL A 172 0.41 -8.75 8.42
C VAL A 172 0.30 -7.47 9.27
N PRO A 173 -0.83 -6.74 9.22
CA PRO A 173 -2.10 -7.03 8.52
C PRO A 173 -2.02 -7.08 6.99
N THR A 174 -2.97 -7.77 6.34
CA THR A 174 -2.92 -8.04 4.90
C THR A 174 -3.17 -6.82 4.02
N LYS A 175 -3.96 -5.85 4.51
CA LYS A 175 -4.22 -4.57 3.83
C LYS A 175 -3.18 -3.55 4.23
N SER A 176 -1.99 -3.75 3.67
CA SER A 176 -0.80 -2.94 3.94
C SER A 176 0.02 -2.73 2.66
N VAL A 177 0.74 -1.63 2.62
CA VAL A 177 1.60 -1.23 1.50
C VAL A 177 2.95 -0.80 2.08
N THR A 178 4.03 -1.18 1.41
CA THR A 178 5.33 -0.53 1.53
C THR A 178 5.75 -0.03 0.16
N ALA A 179 6.45 1.09 0.08
CA ALA A 179 6.94 1.56 -1.21
C ALA A 179 8.14 2.50 -1.10
N PHE A 180 8.84 2.61 -2.21
CA PHE A 180 9.82 3.61 -2.55
C PHE A 180 9.15 4.67 -3.44
N ILE A 181 9.48 5.94 -3.20
CA ILE A 181 9.05 7.05 -4.04
C ILE A 181 10.23 8.00 -4.25
N GLY A 182 10.66 8.18 -5.49
CA GLY A 182 11.71 9.13 -5.83
C GLY A 182 11.28 10.56 -5.61
N ILE A 183 12.19 11.38 -5.12
CA ILE A 183 12.04 12.84 -5.03
C ILE A 183 12.79 13.46 -6.19
N ASP A 184 12.10 14.29 -6.96
CA ASP A 184 12.70 15.11 -8.03
C ASP A 184 13.44 16.34 -7.49
#